data_AF-A0AAW4WXF8-F1
#
_entry.id   AF-A0AAW4WXF8-F1
#
_cell.length_a   1.000
_cell.length_b   1.000
_cell.length_c   1.000
_cell.angle_alpha   90.00
_cell.angle_beta   90.00
_cell.angle_gamma   90.00
#
_symmetry.space_group_name_H-M   'P 1'
#
loop_
_entity.id
_entity.type
_entity.pdbx_description
1 polymer ?
#
loop_
_entity_poly.entity_id
_entity_poly.type
_entity_poly.pdbx_seq_one_letter_code
_entity_poly.pdbx_strand_id
1 'polypeptide(L)'
;AWPTPGKTNDPSSHGSKLGAEAVAGLKEVLGYDPAENFHVDEEALAHARKVAERGLEAHKEWDEKFDAWRKANPDKAALYDRI
;
A
#
# COMPACT_ATOMS: atom_id res chain seq x y z
N ALA A 1 -15.97 -0.99 9.88
CA ALA A 1 -15.36 -1.39 8.60
C ALA A 1 -16.33 -1.06 7.49
N TRP A 2 -15.92 -0.28 6.48
CA TRP A 2 -16.75 0.03 5.31
C TRP A 2 -16.33 -0.88 4.14
N PRO A 3 -17.24 -1.39 3.31
CA PRO A 3 -18.70 -1.27 3.31
C PRO A 3 -19.41 -2.44 4.04
N THR A 4 -18.83 -2.97 5.11
CA THR A 4 -19.27 -4.23 5.73
C THR A 4 -20.68 -4.11 6.34
N PRO A 5 -21.67 -4.93 5.91
CA PRO A 5 -23.00 -4.97 6.53
C PRO A 5 -22.92 -5.23 8.03
N GLY A 6 -23.69 -4.47 8.82
CA GLY A 6 -23.73 -4.60 10.29
C GLY A 6 -22.44 -4.17 11.02
N LYS A 7 -21.36 -3.84 10.31
CA LYS A 7 -20.07 -3.41 10.90
C LYS A 7 -19.58 -2.06 10.35
N THR A 8 -20.30 -1.42 9.45
CA THR A 8 -19.98 -0.05 9.02
C THR A 8 -20.18 0.93 10.17
N ASN A 9 -19.18 1.79 10.42
CA ASN A 9 -19.13 2.74 11.55
C ASN A 9 -19.28 2.12 12.95
N ASP A 10 -19.18 0.80 13.08
CA ASP A 10 -19.25 0.12 14.37
C ASP A 10 -17.86 0.11 15.05
N PRO A 11 -17.73 0.54 16.33
CA PRO A 11 -16.44 0.60 17.04
C PRO A 11 -15.74 -0.75 17.18
N SER A 12 -16.48 -1.86 17.28
CA SER A 12 -15.89 -3.20 17.37
C SER A 12 -15.09 -3.56 16.11
N SER A 13 -15.34 -2.89 14.99
CA SER A 13 -14.55 -3.06 13.77
C SER A 13 -13.11 -2.55 13.85
N HIS A 14 -12.78 -1.71 14.85
CA HIS A 14 -11.44 -1.13 14.95
C HIS A 14 -10.41 -2.13 15.49
N GLY A 15 -10.77 -2.85 16.56
CA GLY A 15 -9.82 -3.65 17.33
C GLY A 15 -10.24 -5.10 17.58
N SER A 16 -11.31 -5.58 16.94
CA SER A 16 -11.79 -6.96 17.12
C SER A 16 -12.00 -7.65 15.77
N LYS A 17 -12.01 -8.99 15.79
CA LYS A 17 -12.41 -9.78 14.61
C LYS A 17 -13.82 -9.38 14.17
N LEU A 18 -14.03 -9.24 12.85
CA LEU A 18 -15.34 -8.87 12.30
C LEU A 18 -16.41 -9.95 12.50
N GLY A 19 -16.01 -11.23 12.46
CA GLY A 19 -16.90 -12.38 12.50
C GLY A 19 -17.19 -12.95 11.11
N ALA A 20 -17.51 -14.24 11.02
CA ALA A 20 -17.66 -14.95 9.75
C ALA A 20 -18.78 -14.36 8.88
N GLU A 21 -19.94 -14.06 9.47
CA GLU A 21 -21.08 -13.46 8.76
C GLU A 21 -20.74 -12.08 8.19
N ALA A 22 -20.09 -11.22 8.98
CA ALA A 22 -19.67 -9.90 8.53
C ALA A 22 -18.65 -9.98 7.40
N VAL A 23 -17.71 -10.93 7.46
CA VAL A 23 -16.72 -11.17 6.39
C VAL A 23 -17.40 -11.68 5.11
N ALA A 24 -18.34 -12.63 5.23
CA ALA A 24 -19.10 -13.12 4.08
C ALA A 24 -19.91 -12.01 3.41
N GLY A 25 -20.66 -11.23 4.19
CA GLY A 25 -21.44 -10.10 3.67
C GLY A 25 -20.58 -9.00 3.04
N LEU A 26 -19.37 -8.77 3.55
CA LEU A 26 -18.40 -7.88 2.89
C LEU A 26 -17.98 -8.40 1.51
N LYS A 27 -17.67 -9.70 1.41
CA LYS A 27 -17.26 -10.32 0.15
C LYS A 27 -18.39 -10.26 -0.88
N GLU A 28 -19.62 -10.56 -0.49
CA GLU A 28 -20.80 -10.46 -1.36
C GLU A 28 -21.02 -9.04 -1.89
N VAL A 29 -20.95 -8.01 -1.02
CA VAL A 29 -21.10 -6.60 -1.42
C VAL A 29 -20.02 -6.18 -2.42
N LEU A 30 -18.83 -6.75 -2.32
CA LEU A 30 -17.70 -6.47 -3.21
C LEU A 30 -17.63 -7.39 -4.44
N GLY A 31 -18.57 -8.33 -4.59
CA GLY A 31 -18.61 -9.27 -5.72
C GLY A 31 -17.61 -10.44 -5.63
N TYR A 32 -17.10 -10.76 -4.44
CA TYR A 32 -16.20 -11.89 -4.19
C TYR A 32 -16.95 -13.14 -3.70
N ASP A 33 -16.34 -14.32 -3.88
CA ASP A 33 -16.83 -15.56 -3.30
C ASP A 33 -16.70 -15.55 -1.77
N PRO A 34 -17.82 -15.64 -1.00
CA PRO A 34 -17.78 -15.62 0.45
C PRO A 34 -17.02 -16.80 1.08
N ALA A 35 -16.91 -17.94 0.38
CA ALA A 35 -16.29 -19.17 0.86
C ALA A 35 -14.75 -19.14 0.74
N GLU A 36 -14.20 -18.40 -0.20
CA GLU A 36 -12.75 -18.34 -0.40
C GLU A 36 -12.06 -17.45 0.63
N ASN A 37 -10.94 -17.91 1.20
CA ASN A 37 -10.15 -17.12 2.13
C ASN A 37 -8.79 -16.80 1.52
N PHE A 38 -8.32 -15.58 1.74
CA PHE A 38 -7.07 -15.07 1.17
C PHE A 38 -7.01 -15.16 -0.37
N HIS A 39 -8.17 -15.00 -1.03
CA HIS A 39 -8.23 -14.85 -2.48
C HIS A 39 -7.36 -13.68 -2.93
N VAL A 40 -6.60 -13.89 -4.00
CA VAL A 40 -5.77 -12.86 -4.63
C VAL A 40 -6.24 -12.67 -6.06
N ASP A 41 -6.77 -11.49 -6.34
CA ASP A 41 -7.09 -11.08 -7.70
C ASP A 41 -5.79 -10.79 -8.47
N GLU A 42 -5.53 -11.60 -9.50
CA GLU A 42 -4.30 -11.52 -10.30
C GLU A 42 -4.18 -10.20 -11.08
N GLU A 43 -5.29 -9.60 -11.51
CA GLU A 43 -5.28 -8.30 -12.18
C GLU A 43 -4.91 -7.19 -11.19
N ALA A 44 -5.53 -7.21 -9.99
CA ALA A 44 -5.20 -6.28 -8.92
C ALA A 44 -3.72 -6.42 -8.49
N LEU A 45 -3.22 -7.65 -8.37
CA LEU A 45 -1.82 -7.93 -8.03
C LEU A 45 -0.87 -7.42 -9.13
N ALA A 46 -1.17 -7.71 -10.40
CA ALA A 46 -0.39 -7.23 -11.53
C ALA A 46 -0.36 -5.69 -11.58
N HIS A 47 -1.49 -5.03 -11.31
CA HIS A 47 -1.55 -3.58 -11.21
C HIS A 47 -0.70 -3.05 -10.05
N ALA A 48 -0.82 -3.64 -8.86
CA ALA A 48 -0.08 -3.23 -7.67
C ALA A 48 1.44 -3.35 -7.90
N ARG A 49 1.91 -4.42 -8.56
CA ARG A 49 3.33 -4.65 -8.87
C ARG A 49 3.96 -3.54 -9.72
N LYS A 50 3.18 -2.82 -10.53
CA LYS A 50 3.66 -1.66 -11.31
C LYS A 50 4.22 -0.53 -10.43
N VAL A 51 3.92 -0.51 -9.13
CA VAL A 51 4.52 0.45 -8.19
C VAL A 51 6.04 0.29 -8.12
N ALA A 52 6.56 -0.93 -8.26
CA ALA A 52 8.00 -1.18 -8.21
C ALA A 52 8.73 -0.52 -9.39
N GLU A 53 8.17 -0.64 -10.59
CA GLU A 53 8.70 -0.01 -11.80
C GLU A 53 8.68 1.53 -11.68
N ARG A 54 7.56 2.10 -11.24
CA ARG A 54 7.46 3.56 -11.02
C ARG A 54 8.42 4.05 -9.95
N GLY A 55 8.56 3.29 -8.87
CA GLY A 55 9.46 3.60 -7.77
C GLY A 55 10.93 3.54 -8.19
N LEU A 56 11.30 2.57 -9.02
CA LEU A 56 12.64 2.45 -9.58
C LEU A 56 13.00 3.67 -10.43
N GLU A 57 12.11 4.10 -11.33
CA GLU A 57 12.37 5.27 -12.17
C GLU A 57 12.46 6.55 -11.33
N ALA A 58 11.53 6.75 -10.39
CA ALA A 58 11.57 7.90 -9.50
C ALA A 58 12.84 7.95 -8.64
N HIS A 59 13.32 6.80 -8.17
CA HIS A 59 14.56 6.70 -7.41
C HIS A 59 15.78 7.01 -8.28
N LYS A 60 15.83 6.47 -9.51
CA LYS A 60 16.92 6.76 -10.44
C LYS A 60 17.01 8.25 -10.78
N GLU A 61 15.87 8.89 -11.06
CA GLU A 61 15.84 10.34 -11.27
C GLU A 61 16.30 11.13 -10.03
N TRP A 62 15.94 10.64 -8.84
CA TRP A 62 16.37 11.25 -7.59
C TRP A 62 17.88 11.11 -7.40
N ASP A 63 18.44 9.92 -7.64
CA ASP A 63 19.88 9.64 -7.55
C ASP A 63 20.67 10.59 -8.46
N GLU A 64 20.23 10.77 -9.71
CA GLU A 64 20.88 11.71 -10.65
C GLU A 64 20.87 13.16 -10.14
N LYS A 65 19.73 13.61 -9.61
CA LYS A 65 19.58 14.97 -9.03
C LYS A 65 20.40 15.12 -7.75
N PHE A 66 20.43 14.09 -6.92
CA PHE A 66 21.19 14.07 -5.68
C PHE A 66 22.69 14.11 -5.95
N ASP A 67 23.20 13.31 -6.88
CA ASP A 67 24.59 13.33 -7.31
C ASP A 67 25.02 14.70 -7.86
N ALA A 68 24.17 15.31 -8.70
CA ALA A 68 24.42 16.66 -9.20
C ALA A 68 24.48 17.69 -8.07
N TRP A 69 23.54 17.62 -7.11
CA TRP A 69 23.54 18.48 -5.94
C TRP A 69 24.80 18.29 -5.09
N ARG A 70 25.22 17.05 -4.84
CA ARG A 70 26.43 16.73 -4.06
C ARG A 70 27.68 17.33 -4.68
N LYS A 71 27.84 17.17 -6.00
CA LYS A 71 28.96 17.75 -6.76
C LYS A 71 28.99 19.28 -6.68
N ALA A 72 27.83 19.92 -6.71
CA ALA A 72 27.70 21.37 -6.58
C ALA A 72 27.82 21.90 -5.15
N ASN A 73 27.68 21.05 -4.12
CA ASN A 73 27.62 21.44 -2.70
C ASN A 73 28.49 20.52 -1.81
N PRO A 74 29.82 20.47 -1.99
CA PRO A 74 30.68 19.49 -1.34
C PRO A 74 30.64 19.56 0.21
N ASP A 75 30.66 20.75 0.80
CA ASP A 75 30.63 20.90 2.27
C ASP A 75 29.29 20.43 2.88
N LYS A 76 28.17 20.67 2.18
CA LYS A 76 26.85 20.21 2.62
C LYS A 76 26.67 18.71 2.40
N ALA A 77 27.22 18.17 1.32
CA ALA A 77 27.25 16.73 1.09
C ALA A 77 28.04 16.01 2.19
N ALA A 78 29.21 16.55 2.58
CA ALA A 78 29.99 16.02 3.70
C ALA A 78 29.28 16.15 5.07
N LEU A 79 28.41 17.16 5.24
CA LEU A 79 27.53 17.21 6.41
C LEU A 79 26.44 16.15 6.35
N TYR A 80 25.78 16.00 5.20
CA TYR A 80 24.72 15.00 4.99
C TYR A 80 25.22 13.57 5.30
N ASP A 81 26.43 13.21 4.86
CA ASP A 81 26.99 11.85 5.08
C ASP A 81 27.26 11.50 6.55
N ARG A 82 27.25 12.51 7.43
CA ARG A 82 27.53 12.34 8.87
C ARG A 82 26.26 12.19 9.72
N ILE A 83 25.08 12.25 9.10
CA ILE A 83 23.77 12.08 9.74
C ILE A 83 23.22 10.71 9.37
#